data_AF-A0A7K9ISH8-F1
#
_entry.id   AF-A0A7K9ISH8-F1
#
_cell.length_a   1.000
_cell.length_b   1.000
_cell.length_c   1.000
_cell.angle_alpha   90.00
_cell.angle_beta   90.00
_cell.angle_gamma   90.00
#
_symmetry.space_group_name_H-M   'P 1'
#
loop_
_entity.id
_entity.type
_entity.pdbx_description
1 polymer ?
#
loop_
_entity_poly.entity_id
_entity_poly.type
_entity_poly.pdbx_seq_one_letter_code
_entity_poly.pdbx_strand_id
1 'polypeptide(L)' 'CVLCRRIEADPDICGDKIEKHGLCAHVFCLHFASLLFRQSNERIGFMGFLARDIQLAVSRAAQK' A
#
# COMPACT_ATOMS: atom_id res chain seq x y z
N CYS A 1 1.34 -7.67 -4.11
CA CYS A 1 0.93 -6.42 -3.41
C CYS A 1 -0.59 -6.44 -3.18
N VAL A 2 -1.06 -6.11 -1.97
CA VAL A 2 -2.49 -6.14 -1.60
C VAL A 2 -3.34 -5.10 -2.34
N LEU A 3 -2.72 -4.00 -2.79
CA LEU A 3 -3.41 -2.89 -3.47
C LEU A 3 -3.61 -3.16 -4.96
N CYS A 4 -2.57 -3.60 -5.67
CA CYS A 4 -2.67 -3.88 -7.12
C CYS A 4 -3.04 -5.34 -7.44
N ARG A 5 -3.11 -6.23 -6.42
CA ARG A 5 -3.41 -7.66 -6.53
C ARG A 5 -2.52 -8.46 -7.49
N ARG A 6 -1.41 -7.87 -7.95
CA ARG A 6 -0.40 -8.55 -8.76
C ARG A 6 0.63 -9.22 -7.85
N ILE A 7 0.96 -10.47 -8.20
CA ILE A 7 1.97 -11.28 -7.51
C ILE A 7 3.36 -10.76 -7.85
N GLU A 8 3.60 -10.55 -9.15
CA GLU A 8 4.80 -9.93 -9.70
C GLU A 8 4.40 -8.64 -10.41
N ALA A 9 5.13 -7.57 -10.10
CA ALA A 9 5.04 -6.32 -10.81
C ALA A 9 6.45 -5.81 -11.03
N ASP A 10 6.66 -5.21 -12.20
CA ASP A 10 7.94 -4.62 -12.54
C ASP A 10 8.32 -3.55 -11.49
N PRO A 11 9.50 -3.64 -10.86
CA PRO A 11 9.95 -2.65 -9.87
C PRO A 11 10.02 -1.23 -10.43
N ASP A 12 10.31 -1.06 -11.72
CA ASP A 12 10.33 0.25 -12.37
C ASP A 12 8.93 0.85 -12.51
N ILE A 13 7.89 0.01 -12.55
CA ILE A 13 6.48 0.44 -12.67
C ILE A 13 5.81 0.62 -11.31
N CYS A 14 6.08 -0.27 -10.36
CA CYS A 14 5.38 -0.31 -9.07
C CYS A 14 6.22 0.17 -7.89
N GLY A 15 7.53 0.33 -8.08
CA GLY A 15 8.49 0.57 -7.02
C GLY A 15 8.74 -0.67 -6.18
N ASP A 16 9.61 -0.52 -5.19
CA ASP A 16 10.00 -1.62 -4.30
C ASP A 16 8.81 -2.22 -3.57
N LYS A 17 8.85 -3.55 -3.43
CA LYS A 17 7.89 -4.30 -2.62
C LYS A 17 8.31 -4.24 -1.16
N ILE A 18 7.47 -3.63 -0.34
CA ILE A 18 7.66 -3.58 1.12
C ILE A 18 6.73 -4.59 1.77
N GLU A 19 7.23 -5.24 2.82
CA GLU A 19 6.45 -6.11 3.70
C GLU A 19 6.64 -5.70 5.16
N LYS A 20 5.54 -5.50 5.89
CA LYS A 20 5.55 -5.09 7.30
C LYS A 20 4.19 -5.41 7.95
N HIS A 21 4.19 -5.90 9.18
CA HIS A 21 2.97 -6.25 9.90
C HIS A 21 2.01 -7.19 9.11
N GLY A 22 2.55 -8.09 8.28
CA GLY A 22 1.76 -9.00 7.44
C GLY A 22 1.07 -8.35 6.23
N LEU A 23 1.31 -7.06 5.97
CA LEU A 23 0.88 -6.38 4.75
C LEU A 23 2.04 -6.38 3.75
N CYS A 24 1.71 -6.61 2.48
CA CYS A 24 2.67 -6.51 1.37
C CYS A 24 2.17 -5.48 0.35
N ALA A 25 2.88 -4.39 0.15
CA ALA A 25 2.52 -3.37 -0.83
C ALA A 25 3.75 -2.78 -1.53
N HIS A 26 3.58 -2.39 -2.79
CA HIS A 26 4.63 -1.65 -3.49
C HIS A 26 4.59 -0.17 -3.09
N VAL A 27 5.75 0.49 -3.10
CA VAL A 27 5.90 1.92 -2.75
C VAL A 27 4.96 2.79 -3.58
N PHE A 28 4.94 2.64 -4.91
CA PHE A 28 4.09 3.46 -5.75
C PHE A 28 2.61 3.09 -5.59
N CYS A 29 2.28 1.83 -5.34
CA CYS A 29 0.90 1.46 -5.02
C CYS A 29 0.39 2.17 -3.75
N LEU A 30 1.23 2.36 -2.73
CA LEU A 30 0.87 3.14 -1.54
C LEU A 30 0.70 4.64 -1.86
N HIS A 31 1.57 5.20 -2.70
CA HIS A 31 1.48 6.61 -3.08
C HIS A 31 0.28 6.94 -3.98
N PHE A 32 -0.09 6.03 -4.88
CA PHE A 32 -1.16 6.25 -5.86
C PHE A 32 -2.51 5.65 -5.44
N ALA A 33 -2.56 4.84 -4.38
CA ALA A 33 -3.84 4.35 -3.88
C ALA A 33 -4.70 5.53 -3.37
N SER A 34 -5.87 5.68 -3.96
CA SER A 34 -6.82 6.71 -3.58
C SER A 34 -7.17 6.57 -2.09
N LEU A 35 -7.10 7.68 -1.35
CA LEU A 35 -7.53 7.80 0.06
C LEU A 35 -6.56 7.21 1.10
N LEU A 36 -5.30 6.97 0.75
CA LEU A 36 -4.25 6.78 1.75
C LEU A 36 -3.71 8.14 2.21
N PHE A 37 -3.94 8.46 3.48
CA PHE A 37 -3.36 9.64 4.11
C PHE A 37 -2.04 9.26 4.76
N ARG A 38 -0.94 9.87 4.28
CA ARG A 38 0.37 9.72 4.92
C ARG A 38 0.36 10.53 6.20
N GLN A 39 0.53 9.86 7.33
CA GLN A 39 0.74 10.52 8.62
C GLN A 39 2.11 11.21 8.60
N SER A 40 2.21 12.36 9.27
CA SER A 40 3.47 13.11 9.38
C SER A 40 4.60 12.33 10.07
N ASN A 41 4.26 11.24 10.77
CA ASN A 41 5.22 10.37 11.42
C ASN A 41 5.38 9.06 10.64
N GLU A 42 6.47 8.95 9.87
CA GLU A 42 6.80 7.80 9.03
C GLU A 42 7.05 6.51 9.83
N ARG A 43 7.29 6.62 11.15
CA ARG A 43 7.43 5.46 12.04
C ARG A 43 6.08 4.80 12.35
N ILE A 44 4.96 5.50 12.14
CA ILE A 44 3.63 4.95 12.39
C ILE A 44 3.17 4.13 11.19
N GLY A 45 2.79 2.88 11.46
CA GLY A 45 2.22 2.00 10.44
C GLY A 45 3.24 1.57 9.38
N PHE A 46 2.85 1.71 8.13
CA PHE A 46 3.53 1.21 6.94
C PHE A 46 3.99 2.40 6.10
N MET A 47 5.24 2.85 6.24
CA MET A 47 5.75 4.08 5.60
C MET A 47 4.92 5.35 5.92
N GLY A 48 4.45 5.48 7.16
CA GLY A 48 3.55 6.57 7.56
C GLY A 48 2.08 6.35 7.22
N PHE A 49 1.71 5.25 6.55
CA PHE A 49 0.31 4.91 6.29
C PHE A 49 -0.26 3.99 7.38
N LEU A 50 -1.47 4.28 7.86
CA LEU A 50 -2.13 3.39 8.83
C LEU A 50 -2.54 2.08 8.15
N ALA A 51 -2.28 0.96 8.82
CA ALA A 51 -2.67 -0.37 8.34
C ALA A 51 -4.18 -0.46 8.05
N ARG A 52 -5.01 0.21 8.86
CA ARG A 52 -6.46 0.32 8.66
C ARG A 52 -6.82 0.99 7.33
N ASP A 53 -6.13 2.07 6.97
CA ASP A 53 -6.40 2.79 5.72
C ASP A 53 -5.96 1.97 4.51
N ILE A 54 -4.85 1.23 4.62
CA ILE A 54 -4.41 0.26 3.62
C ILE A 54 -5.47 -0.82 3.43
N GLN A 55 -5.97 -1.43 4.51
CA GLN A 55 -7.02 -2.43 4.42
C GLN A 55 -8.33 -1.88 3.82
N LEU A 56 -8.68 -0.62 4.13
CA LEU A 56 -9.83 0.05 3.55
C LEU A 56 -9.64 0.29 2.04
N ALA A 57 -8.46 0.75 1.62
CA ALA A 57 -8.12 0.91 0.22
C ALA A 57 -8.17 -0.41 -0.54
N VAL A 58 -7.65 -1.50 0.05
CA VAL A 58 -7.74 -2.86 -0.50
C VAL A 58 -9.20 -3.30 -0.64
N SER A 59 -10.02 -3.09 0.39
CA SER A 59 -11.44 -3.45 0.38
C SER A 59 -12.24 -2.65 -0.66
N ARG A 60 -11.86 -1.40 -0.92
CA ARG A 60 -12.48 -0.59 -1.98
C ARG A 60 -12.03 -1.04 -3.37
N ALA A 61 -10.74 -1.32 -3.55
CA ALA A 61 -10.22 -1.89 -4.80
C ALA A 61 -10.82 -3.28 -5.08
N ALA A 62 -11.28 -3.99 -4.05
CA ALA A 62 -11.99 -5.26 -4.18
C ALA A 62 -13.42 -5.16 -4.72
N GLN A 63 -14.07 -4.01 -4.52
CA GLN A 63 -15.49 -3.80 -4.82
C GLN A 63 -15.72 -3.19 -6.21
N LYS A 64 -14.68 -3.12 -7.06
CA LYS A 64 -14.77 -2.66 -8.45
C LYS A 64 -14.52 -3.80 -9.42
#